data_AF-A0A257YAV5-F1
#
_entry.id   AF-A0A257YAV5-F1
#
_cell.length_a   1.000
_cell.length_b   1.000
_cell.length_c   1.000
_cell.angle_alpha   90.00
_cell.angle_beta   90.00
_cell.angle_gamma   90.00
#
_symmetry.space_group_name_H-M   'P 1'
#
loop_
_entity.id
_entity.type
_entity.pdbx_description
1 polymer ?
#
loop_
_entity_poly.entity_id
_entity_poly.type
_entity_poly.pdbx_seq_one_letter_code
_entity_poly.pdbx_strand_id
1 'polypeptide(L)'
;MAAGTLLIATLSAPAHSVDVVFDYTYDSAGFFTGDKRVVLDQVAQLFSLNLLDTLTAITPAGGNVFNARLYDPQDPFGTPLQINNFSIPENEIRIFVGSHAFSGQTLGVGGPGFQSVSGGTAFINNALSRGEPGALTPVETDFGPWGGSISFGANVSWYFDSDASTVEGFSGFDFYTVAMHETAHVFGFGTADSWFDAVVGDTFTGAVTTATNGGAAVALQADGTEAHFATSLRGVANGSEQIPLLSPFIPSGQRRYMTDLDWAALDDIGWEVASLQATVPAPIPEPRTWAMMLGGVLLIGMMARRRA
;
A
#
# COMPACT_ATOMS: atom_id res chain seq x y z
N MET A 1 -42.53 16.36 -34.04
CA MET A 1 -42.06 15.52 -32.91
C MET A 1 -40.57 15.74 -32.80
N ALA A 2 -40.11 16.42 -31.74
CA ALA A 2 -38.70 16.70 -31.52
C ALA A 2 -38.19 15.72 -30.46
N ALA A 3 -37.23 14.88 -30.83
CA ALA A 3 -36.54 13.97 -29.91
C ALA A 3 -35.42 14.76 -29.24
N GLY A 4 -35.58 15.06 -27.94
CA GLY A 4 -34.54 15.65 -27.12
C GLY A 4 -33.57 14.58 -26.65
N THR A 5 -32.29 14.71 -27.00
CA THR A 5 -31.21 13.87 -26.49
C THR A 5 -30.92 14.26 -25.04
N LEU A 6 -31.17 13.34 -24.11
CA LEU A 6 -30.82 13.49 -22.70
C LEU A 6 -29.30 13.27 -22.55
N LEU A 7 -28.56 14.34 -22.27
CA LEU A 7 -27.15 14.28 -21.89
C LEU A 7 -27.09 13.91 -20.40
N ILE A 8 -26.71 12.66 -20.08
CA ILE A 8 -26.39 12.27 -18.70
C ILE A 8 -24.99 12.79 -18.42
N ALA A 9 -24.89 13.91 -17.70
CA ALA A 9 -23.65 14.34 -17.09
C ALA A 9 -23.42 13.49 -15.85
N THR A 10 -22.51 12.52 -15.94
CA THR A 10 -21.95 11.87 -14.75
C THR A 10 -21.09 12.90 -14.03
N LEU A 11 -21.61 13.48 -12.95
CA LEU A 11 -20.79 14.21 -11.99
C LEU A 11 -19.94 13.17 -11.25
N SER A 12 -18.69 13.01 -11.67
CA SER A 12 -17.70 12.30 -10.85
C SER A 12 -17.48 13.13 -9.59
N ALA A 13 -17.93 12.64 -8.42
CA ALA A 13 -17.43 13.17 -7.16
C ALA A 13 -15.90 13.02 -7.16
N PRO A 14 -15.12 13.97 -6.60
CA PRO A 14 -13.73 13.67 -6.30
C PRO A 14 -13.75 12.46 -5.35
N ALA A 15 -13.19 11.33 -5.79
CA ALA A 15 -12.91 10.24 -4.88
C ALA A 15 -11.84 10.77 -3.92
N HIS A 16 -12.23 11.00 -2.66
CA HIS A 16 -11.27 11.15 -1.59
C HIS A 16 -10.77 9.73 -1.31
N SER A 17 -9.50 9.49 -1.58
CA SER A 17 -8.86 8.20 -1.36
C SER A 17 -7.42 8.45 -0.97
N VAL A 18 -6.87 7.53 -0.18
CA VAL A 18 -5.45 7.47 0.11
C VAL A 18 -4.65 7.53 -1.20
N ASP A 19 -3.56 8.30 -1.22
CA ASP A 19 -2.62 8.41 -2.33
C ASP A 19 -1.25 7.87 -1.89
N VAL A 20 -0.90 6.67 -2.34
CA VAL A 20 0.38 6.05 -2.00
C VAL A 20 1.47 6.59 -2.93
N VAL A 21 2.45 7.28 -2.34
CA VAL A 21 3.57 7.87 -3.08
C VAL A 21 4.88 7.21 -2.66
N PHE A 22 5.44 6.38 -3.55
CA PHE A 22 6.78 5.85 -3.38
C PHE A 22 7.84 6.91 -3.71
N ASP A 23 8.65 7.26 -2.72
CA ASP A 23 9.70 8.27 -2.80
C ASP A 23 11.08 7.61 -2.85
N TYR A 24 11.83 7.90 -3.92
CA TYR A 24 13.12 7.29 -4.23
C TYR A 24 14.31 8.14 -3.75
N THR A 25 14.08 9.17 -2.92
CA THR A 25 15.13 10.10 -2.46
C THR A 25 16.32 9.39 -1.80
N TYR A 26 16.08 8.26 -1.13
CA TYR A 26 17.12 7.48 -0.44
C TYR A 26 17.60 6.24 -1.23
N ASP A 27 17.17 6.06 -2.49
CA ASP A 27 17.71 5.02 -3.39
C ASP A 27 19.10 5.40 -3.94
N SER A 28 20.05 5.62 -3.04
CA SER A 28 21.42 6.04 -3.40
C SER A 28 22.20 4.97 -4.17
N ALA A 29 21.84 3.69 -4.00
CA ALA A 29 22.41 2.56 -4.74
C ALA A 29 21.85 2.42 -6.17
N GLY A 30 20.79 3.16 -6.52
CA GLY A 30 20.15 3.10 -7.84
C GLY A 30 19.47 1.75 -8.12
N PHE A 31 18.93 1.10 -7.09
CA PHE A 31 18.23 -0.17 -7.21
C PHE A 31 16.97 -0.03 -8.08
N PHE A 32 16.24 1.08 -7.94
CA PHE A 32 14.96 1.32 -8.60
C PHE A 32 15.09 1.91 -10.00
N THR A 33 15.32 1.00 -10.94
CA THR A 33 15.17 1.22 -12.39
C THR A 33 13.69 1.30 -12.80
N GLY A 34 13.41 1.79 -14.02
CA GLY A 34 12.04 2.09 -14.47
C GLY A 34 11.06 0.91 -14.41
N ASP A 35 11.53 -0.30 -14.71
CA ASP A 35 10.79 -1.56 -14.57
C ASP A 35 10.32 -1.81 -13.12
N LYS A 36 11.18 -1.56 -12.12
CA LYS A 36 10.81 -1.74 -10.70
C LYS A 36 9.82 -0.68 -10.23
N ARG A 37 9.97 0.54 -10.74
CA ARG A 37 9.04 1.64 -10.45
C ARG A 37 7.65 1.35 -10.99
N VAL A 38 7.54 0.75 -12.18
CA VAL A 38 6.24 0.30 -12.73
C VAL A 38 5.56 -0.71 -11.81
N VAL A 39 6.30 -1.64 -11.20
CA VAL A 39 5.72 -2.58 -10.21
C VAL A 39 5.21 -1.83 -8.98
N LEU A 40 6.00 -0.89 -8.44
CA LEU A 40 5.58 -0.08 -7.31
C LEU A 40 4.38 0.82 -7.65
N ASP A 41 4.28 1.34 -8.87
CA ASP A 41 3.11 2.10 -9.32
C ASP A 41 1.84 1.25 -9.29
N GLN A 42 1.92 -0.05 -9.61
CA GLN A 42 0.80 -0.99 -9.51
C GLN A 42 0.40 -1.27 -8.06
N VAL A 43 1.37 -1.41 -7.16
CA VAL A 43 1.13 -1.54 -5.71
C VAL A 43 0.44 -0.29 -5.18
N ALA A 44 0.99 0.88 -5.48
CA ALA A 44 0.44 2.16 -5.07
C ALA A 44 -0.99 2.35 -5.58
N GLN A 45 -1.23 2.02 -6.86
CA GLN A 45 -2.56 2.10 -7.45
C GLN A 45 -3.56 1.18 -6.76
N LEU A 46 -3.17 -0.06 -6.43
CA LEU A 46 -4.09 -1.01 -5.79
C LEU A 46 -4.51 -0.52 -4.39
N PHE A 47 -3.56 -0.08 -3.55
CA PHE A 47 -3.89 0.49 -2.24
C PHE A 47 -4.72 1.77 -2.37
N SER A 48 -4.31 2.69 -3.25
CA SER A 48 -4.99 3.98 -3.43
C SER A 48 -6.42 3.85 -3.98
N LEU A 49 -6.72 2.78 -4.71
CA LEU A 49 -8.08 2.50 -5.19
C LEU A 49 -8.94 1.76 -4.16
N ASN A 50 -8.32 1.06 -3.21
CA ASN A 50 -9.02 0.18 -2.28
C ASN A 50 -9.18 0.77 -0.88
N LEU A 51 -8.41 1.80 -0.52
CA LEU A 51 -8.51 2.51 0.76
C LEU A 51 -9.21 3.85 0.55
N LEU A 52 -10.34 4.05 1.21
CA LEU A 52 -11.27 5.15 0.98
C LEU A 52 -11.18 6.28 2.01
N ASP A 53 -10.26 6.14 2.97
CA ASP A 53 -10.02 7.07 4.06
C ASP A 53 -9.65 8.46 3.54
N THR A 54 -9.93 9.47 4.37
CA THR A 54 -9.60 10.87 4.08
C THR A 54 -8.64 11.42 5.13
N LEU A 55 -7.37 11.43 4.79
CA LEU A 55 -6.32 11.89 5.70
C LEU A 55 -6.12 13.40 5.58
N THR A 56 -6.09 14.09 6.71
CA THR A 56 -5.72 15.50 6.75
C THR A 56 -4.23 15.70 6.45
N ALA A 57 -3.88 16.90 5.97
CA ALA A 57 -2.49 17.29 5.76
C ALA A 57 -1.76 17.50 7.09
N ILE A 58 -0.45 17.29 7.07
CA ILE A 58 0.46 17.72 8.11
C ILE A 58 1.29 18.87 7.53
N THR A 59 1.07 20.09 8.01
CA THR A 59 1.78 21.28 7.53
C THR A 59 2.33 22.09 8.71
N PRO A 60 3.60 21.89 9.09
CA PRO A 60 4.25 22.66 10.15
C PRO A 60 4.33 24.15 9.76
N ALA A 61 3.88 25.03 10.65
CA ALA A 61 3.94 26.47 10.47
C ALA A 61 3.95 27.20 11.82
N GLY A 62 4.52 28.41 11.84
CA GLY A 62 4.65 29.18 13.08
C GLY A 62 5.49 28.43 14.13
N GLY A 63 4.89 28.18 15.30
CA GLY A 63 5.52 27.41 16.39
C GLY A 63 5.31 25.89 16.32
N ASN A 64 4.61 25.39 15.30
CA ASN A 64 4.36 23.96 15.13
C ASN A 64 5.54 23.30 14.40
N VAL A 65 5.98 22.15 14.91
CA VAL A 65 7.09 21.37 14.36
C VAL A 65 6.64 19.92 14.19
N PHE A 66 6.88 19.37 13.01
CA PHE A 66 6.76 17.94 12.73
C PHE A 66 8.06 17.44 12.11
N ASN A 67 8.80 16.64 12.87
CA ASN A 67 9.99 15.98 12.38
C ASN A 67 9.66 14.51 12.14
N ALA A 68 9.54 14.13 10.86
CA ALA A 68 9.36 12.74 10.47
C ALA A 68 10.67 11.97 10.68
N ARG A 69 10.56 10.73 11.13
CA ARG A 69 11.69 9.83 11.34
C ARG A 69 11.39 8.48 10.70
N LEU A 70 12.38 7.91 10.03
CA LEU A 70 12.24 6.63 9.34
C LEU A 70 13.54 5.86 9.45
N TYR A 71 13.48 4.54 9.36
CA TYR A 71 14.69 3.77 9.13
C TYR A 71 15.22 4.09 7.72
N ASP A 72 16.55 4.21 7.59
CA ASP A 72 17.15 4.46 6.28
C ASP A 72 16.86 3.25 5.36
N PRO A 73 16.22 3.44 4.19
CA PRO A 73 15.98 2.32 3.28
C PRO A 73 17.24 1.59 2.76
N GLN A 74 18.42 2.14 3.01
CA GLN A 74 19.73 1.52 2.74
C GLN A 74 20.34 0.83 3.98
N ASP A 75 19.86 1.15 5.18
CA ASP A 75 20.30 0.59 6.46
C ASP A 75 19.13 0.48 7.45
N PRO A 76 18.19 -0.46 7.21
CA PRO A 76 16.92 -0.55 7.94
C PRO A 76 17.08 -0.92 9.42
N PHE A 77 18.27 -1.36 9.85
CA PHE A 77 18.57 -1.69 11.25
C PHE A 77 19.46 -0.66 11.93
N GLY A 78 19.79 0.41 11.20
CA GLY A 78 20.64 1.49 11.65
C GLY A 78 19.90 2.56 12.48
N THR A 79 20.54 3.72 12.57
CA THR A 79 19.92 4.89 13.23
C THR A 79 18.88 5.51 12.31
N PRO A 80 17.64 5.78 12.79
CA PRO A 80 16.62 6.43 11.98
C PRO A 80 17.08 7.79 11.44
N LEU A 81 16.79 8.03 10.15
CA LEU A 81 16.88 9.34 9.52
C LEU A 81 15.82 10.29 10.12
N GLN A 82 16.06 11.60 10.02
CA GLN A 82 15.10 12.61 10.41
C GLN A 82 14.93 13.66 9.31
N ILE A 83 13.67 13.90 8.93
CA ILE A 83 13.28 14.96 8.00
C ILE A 83 12.64 16.09 8.83
N ASN A 84 13.33 17.22 8.91
CA ASN A 84 12.92 18.34 9.75
C ASN A 84 11.78 19.14 9.11
N ASN A 85 10.77 19.52 9.91
CA ASN A 85 9.60 20.28 9.45
C ASN A 85 8.95 19.68 8.20
N PHE A 86 8.81 18.35 8.19
CA PHE A 86 8.27 17.63 7.07
C PHE A 86 6.78 17.96 6.89
N SER A 87 6.38 18.22 5.65
CA SER A 87 4.98 18.47 5.29
C SER A 87 4.48 17.31 4.42
N ILE A 88 3.31 16.80 4.75
CA ILE A 88 2.61 15.77 3.98
C ILE A 88 1.25 16.34 3.55
N PRO A 89 0.91 16.34 2.24
CA PRO A 89 -0.41 16.74 1.76
C PRO A 89 -1.55 15.89 2.33
N GLU A 90 -2.78 16.36 2.16
CA GLU A 90 -3.98 15.55 2.43
C GLU A 90 -3.92 14.25 1.61
N ASN A 91 -4.40 13.15 2.19
CA ASN A 91 -4.47 11.80 1.62
C ASN A 91 -3.15 11.13 1.22
N GLU A 92 -2.04 11.85 1.12
CA GLU A 92 -0.75 11.26 0.74
C GLU A 92 -0.17 10.40 1.86
N ILE A 93 0.18 9.15 1.55
CA ILE A 93 1.05 8.28 2.36
C ILE A 93 2.40 8.18 1.65
N ARG A 94 3.44 8.82 2.21
CA ARG A 94 4.77 8.82 1.58
C ARG A 94 5.63 7.67 2.07
N ILE A 95 6.03 6.79 1.15
CA ILE A 95 6.86 5.62 1.46
C ILE A 95 8.23 5.77 0.82
N PHE A 96 9.25 5.97 1.64
CA PHE A 96 10.62 6.05 1.16
C PHE A 96 11.18 4.66 0.89
N VAL A 97 11.68 4.43 -0.32
CA VAL A 97 12.15 3.11 -0.74
C VAL A 97 13.64 3.08 -1.04
N GLY A 98 14.25 1.93 -0.78
CA GLY A 98 15.66 1.66 -1.05
C GLY A 98 15.94 0.17 -1.03
N SER A 99 17.22 -0.17 -1.01
CA SER A 99 17.65 -1.55 -1.01
C SER A 99 18.73 -1.79 0.03
N HIS A 100 18.67 -2.92 0.70
CA HIS A 100 19.66 -3.34 1.68
C HIS A 100 20.05 -4.80 1.45
N ALA A 101 21.32 -5.15 1.61
CA ALA A 101 21.77 -6.53 1.50
C ALA A 101 21.51 -7.28 2.82
N PHE A 102 20.37 -7.97 2.93
CA PHE A 102 20.00 -8.69 4.14
C PHE A 102 20.81 -9.98 4.34
N SER A 103 21.01 -10.34 5.60
CA SER A 103 21.45 -11.69 5.97
C SER A 103 20.25 -12.63 6.14
N GLY A 104 20.44 -13.94 5.96
CA GLY A 104 19.38 -14.92 6.12
C GLY A 104 18.36 -14.90 4.98
N GLN A 105 17.07 -15.03 5.31
CA GLN A 105 15.97 -15.24 4.36
C GLN A 105 15.07 -14.01 4.16
N THR A 106 15.42 -12.87 4.76
CA THR A 106 14.65 -11.62 4.64
C THR A 106 14.66 -11.11 3.21
N LEU A 107 13.47 -10.89 2.65
CA LEU A 107 13.29 -10.37 1.28
C LEU A 107 13.07 -8.85 1.28
N GLY A 108 12.37 -8.34 2.29
CA GLY A 108 12.11 -6.94 2.51
C GLY A 108 11.89 -6.66 3.99
N VAL A 109 11.94 -5.38 4.36
CA VAL A 109 11.48 -4.87 5.65
C VAL A 109 10.81 -3.54 5.41
N GLY A 110 9.52 -3.47 5.70
CA GLY A 110 8.67 -2.29 5.64
C GLY A 110 8.06 -1.97 6.99
N GLY A 111 7.70 -0.70 7.18
CA GLY A 111 6.97 -0.27 8.37
C GLY A 111 6.68 1.22 8.39
N PRO A 112 5.76 1.65 9.25
CA PRO A 112 5.41 3.05 9.37
C PRO A 112 6.59 3.84 9.91
N GLY A 113 6.62 5.11 9.56
CA GLY A 113 7.56 6.05 10.14
C GLY A 113 7.16 6.45 11.55
N PHE A 114 8.10 7.05 12.24
CA PHE A 114 7.92 7.66 13.56
C PHE A 114 7.95 9.19 13.44
N GLN A 115 7.69 9.87 14.55
CA GLN A 115 7.65 11.33 14.55
C GLN A 115 8.10 11.92 15.87
N SER A 116 8.67 13.12 15.80
CA SER A 116 8.74 14.05 16.92
C SER A 116 7.90 15.28 16.56
N VAL A 117 6.84 15.51 17.34
CA VAL A 117 5.87 16.58 17.10
C VAL A 117 5.81 17.52 18.30
N SER A 118 5.70 18.82 18.04
CA SER A 118 5.46 19.84 19.07
C SER A 118 4.69 21.02 18.50
N GLY A 119 4.03 21.80 19.36
CA GLY A 119 3.23 22.93 18.96
C GLY A 119 1.89 22.98 19.69
N GLY A 120 0.88 23.53 19.04
CA GLY A 120 -0.49 23.55 19.56
C GLY A 120 -1.10 22.14 19.60
N THR A 121 -1.95 21.88 20.59
CA THR A 121 -2.63 20.58 20.77
C THR A 121 -3.38 20.13 19.51
N ALA A 122 -4.08 21.03 18.83
CA ALA A 122 -4.79 20.69 17.59
C ALA A 122 -3.82 20.19 16.49
N PHE A 123 -2.64 20.79 16.38
CA PHE A 123 -1.62 20.36 15.42
C PHE A 123 -1.01 19.01 15.82
N ILE A 124 -0.71 18.82 17.10
CA ILE A 124 -0.18 17.55 17.61
C ILE A 124 -1.18 16.42 17.33
N ASN A 125 -2.45 16.59 17.70
CA ASN A 125 -3.48 15.57 17.47
C ASN A 125 -3.62 15.27 15.97
N ASN A 126 -3.70 16.30 15.12
CA ASN A 126 -3.77 16.12 13.67
C ASN A 126 -2.53 15.40 13.10
N ALA A 127 -1.34 15.70 13.59
CA ALA A 127 -0.11 15.06 13.11
C ALA A 127 0.02 13.60 13.54
N LEU A 128 -0.66 13.20 14.60
CA LEU A 128 -0.66 11.82 15.12
C LEU A 128 -1.83 10.98 14.60
N SER A 129 -3.00 11.59 14.33
CA SER A 129 -4.19 10.87 13.87
C SER A 129 -4.48 11.05 12.39
N ARG A 130 -3.99 12.14 11.79
CA ARG A 130 -4.36 12.58 10.44
C ARG A 130 -5.87 12.70 10.20
N GLY A 131 -6.61 13.02 11.24
CA GLY A 131 -8.07 13.14 11.18
C GLY A 131 -8.83 11.85 11.47
N GLU A 132 -8.13 10.72 11.58
CA GLU A 132 -8.77 9.40 11.72
C GLU A 132 -9.40 9.19 13.10
N PRO A 133 -10.72 8.93 13.18
CA PRO A 133 -11.44 8.74 14.45
C PRO A 133 -11.12 7.40 15.12
N GLY A 134 -10.15 7.41 16.03
CA GLY A 134 -9.78 6.22 16.80
C GLY A 134 -8.27 6.07 16.96
N ALA A 135 -7.49 6.82 16.19
CA ALA A 135 -6.03 6.77 16.23
C ALA A 135 -5.41 7.42 17.49
N LEU A 136 -6.22 8.03 18.37
CA LEU A 136 -5.78 8.67 19.62
C LEU A 136 -6.62 8.25 20.83
N THR A 137 -7.43 7.20 20.70
CA THR A 137 -8.16 6.64 21.84
C THR A 137 -7.21 5.80 22.70
N PRO A 138 -7.51 5.57 24.01
CA PRO A 138 -6.63 4.74 24.86
C PRO A 138 -6.53 3.27 24.46
N VAL A 139 -7.46 2.81 23.63
CA VAL A 139 -7.43 1.55 22.88
C VAL A 139 -7.69 1.99 21.46
N GLU A 140 -6.65 2.01 20.65
CA GLU A 140 -6.68 2.49 19.27
C GLU A 140 -7.51 1.52 18.41
N THR A 141 -8.40 2.08 17.60
CA THR A 141 -9.19 1.30 16.63
C THR A 141 -8.92 1.74 15.20
N ASP A 142 -7.97 2.64 15.03
CA ASP A 142 -7.71 3.33 13.78
C ASP A 142 -6.24 3.73 13.68
N PHE A 143 -5.76 4.00 12.47
CA PHE A 143 -4.35 4.27 12.18
C PHE A 143 -4.16 5.27 11.04
N GLY A 144 -3.62 6.45 11.36
CA GLY A 144 -3.35 7.52 10.39
C GLY A 144 -1.86 7.84 10.24
N PRO A 145 -1.04 6.98 9.60
CA PRO A 145 0.39 7.24 9.44
C PRO A 145 0.64 8.40 8.46
N TRP A 146 1.78 9.08 8.62
CA TRP A 146 2.23 10.04 7.61
C TRP A 146 2.86 9.34 6.38
N GLY A 147 3.30 8.10 6.56
CA GLY A 147 4.21 7.42 5.65
C GLY A 147 5.14 6.47 6.38
N GLY A 148 6.20 6.06 5.71
CA GLY A 148 7.18 5.14 6.26
C GLY A 148 8.31 4.83 5.30
N SER A 149 8.89 3.64 5.45
CA SER A 149 10.01 3.20 4.61
C SER A 149 9.94 1.72 4.30
N ILE A 150 10.44 1.33 3.13
CA ILE A 150 10.63 -0.07 2.75
C ILE A 150 12.04 -0.27 2.21
N SER A 151 12.74 -1.27 2.75
CA SER A 151 14.04 -1.75 2.26
C SER A 151 13.86 -3.09 1.56
N PHE A 152 14.26 -3.20 0.30
CA PHE A 152 14.23 -4.46 -0.45
C PHE A 152 15.60 -5.13 -0.50
N GLY A 153 15.63 -6.46 -0.50
CA GLY A 153 16.87 -7.24 -0.53
C GLY A 153 17.71 -6.99 -1.77
N ALA A 154 18.85 -6.30 -1.64
CA ALA A 154 19.76 -6.02 -2.75
C ALA A 154 20.46 -7.30 -3.28
N ASN A 155 20.51 -8.34 -2.45
CA ASN A 155 21.11 -9.65 -2.75
C ASN A 155 20.07 -10.72 -3.13
N VAL A 156 18.81 -10.34 -3.33
CA VAL A 156 17.72 -11.25 -3.70
C VAL A 156 17.63 -11.36 -5.23
N SER A 157 17.40 -12.59 -5.72
CA SER A 157 17.09 -12.84 -7.13
C SER A 157 15.63 -12.48 -7.40
N TRP A 158 15.39 -11.23 -7.79
CA TRP A 158 14.05 -10.71 -8.05
C TRP A 158 13.51 -11.07 -9.43
N TYR A 159 12.23 -11.38 -9.45
CA TYR A 159 11.37 -11.33 -10.63
C TYR A 159 10.61 -10.01 -10.64
N PHE A 160 10.62 -9.33 -11.79
CA PHE A 160 9.88 -8.09 -12.02
C PHE A 160 8.92 -8.31 -13.18
N ASP A 161 7.71 -7.80 -13.02
CA ASP A 161 6.65 -7.96 -14.00
C ASP A 161 5.96 -6.64 -14.24
N SER A 162 5.92 -6.22 -15.50
CA SER A 162 5.21 -5.02 -15.91
C SER A 162 3.68 -5.18 -15.90
N ASP A 163 3.15 -6.40 -15.72
CA ASP A 163 1.73 -6.68 -15.60
C ASP A 163 1.46 -7.66 -14.45
N ALA A 164 1.40 -7.15 -13.22
CA ALA A 164 1.12 -8.00 -12.06
C ALA A 164 -0.28 -8.62 -12.05
N SER A 165 -1.15 -8.35 -13.03
CA SER A 165 -2.47 -8.99 -13.13
C SER A 165 -2.41 -10.40 -13.75
N THR A 166 -1.32 -10.75 -14.44
CA THR A 166 -1.12 -12.09 -15.01
C THR A 166 -0.36 -13.01 -14.07
N VAL A 167 -0.43 -14.31 -14.33
CA VAL A 167 0.40 -15.31 -13.65
C VAL A 167 1.08 -16.16 -14.71
N GLU A 168 2.28 -15.75 -15.05
CA GLU A 168 3.23 -16.51 -15.87
C GLU A 168 4.21 -17.30 -15.00
N GLY A 169 4.88 -18.29 -15.60
CA GLY A 169 5.93 -19.02 -14.91
C GLY A 169 7.22 -18.20 -14.88
N PHE A 170 7.81 -18.04 -13.69
CA PHE A 170 9.06 -17.33 -13.49
C PHE A 170 9.96 -17.99 -12.43
N SER A 171 11.19 -17.51 -12.32
CA SER A 171 12.16 -17.92 -11.29
C SER A 171 12.57 -16.73 -10.43
N GLY A 172 12.89 -16.96 -9.16
CA GLY A 172 13.21 -15.89 -8.22
C GLY A 172 11.99 -15.46 -7.43
N PHE A 173 12.19 -14.51 -6.51
CA PHE A 173 11.11 -13.99 -5.68
C PHE A 173 10.36 -12.89 -6.43
N ASP A 174 9.03 -12.91 -6.40
CA ASP A 174 8.20 -11.92 -7.07
C ASP A 174 8.26 -10.58 -6.32
N PHE A 175 8.77 -9.55 -6.99
CA PHE A 175 8.94 -8.22 -6.39
C PHE A 175 7.59 -7.59 -6.03
N TYR A 176 6.56 -7.78 -6.86
CA TYR A 176 5.20 -7.31 -6.58
C TYR A 176 4.67 -7.89 -5.27
N THR A 177 4.76 -9.22 -5.11
CA THR A 177 4.33 -9.93 -3.90
C THR A 177 4.98 -9.36 -2.64
N VAL A 178 6.31 -9.17 -2.65
CA VAL A 178 7.02 -8.59 -1.49
C VAL A 178 6.65 -7.12 -1.29
N ALA A 179 6.56 -6.32 -2.35
CA ALA A 179 6.19 -4.90 -2.23
C ALA A 179 4.79 -4.71 -1.64
N MET A 180 3.80 -5.53 -2.02
CA MET A 180 2.47 -5.55 -1.41
C MET A 180 2.54 -5.89 0.08
N HIS A 181 3.31 -6.92 0.44
CA HIS A 181 3.51 -7.38 1.82
C HIS A 181 4.10 -6.26 2.70
N GLU A 182 5.22 -5.69 2.28
CA GLU A 182 5.88 -4.63 3.05
C GLU A 182 5.07 -3.33 3.09
N THR A 183 4.28 -3.05 2.05
CA THR A 183 3.36 -1.89 2.06
C THR A 183 2.27 -2.08 3.11
N ALA A 184 1.69 -3.27 3.25
CA ALA A 184 0.70 -3.53 4.29
C ALA A 184 1.25 -3.31 5.72
N HIS A 185 2.54 -3.61 5.95
CA HIS A 185 3.20 -3.26 7.20
C HIS A 185 3.29 -1.75 7.43
N VAL A 186 3.53 -0.94 6.38
CA VAL A 186 3.46 0.53 6.48
C VAL A 186 2.06 1.01 6.85
N PHE A 187 1.03 0.29 6.38
CA PHE A 187 -0.38 0.54 6.67
C PHE A 187 -0.84 0.00 8.03
N GLY A 188 0.04 -0.53 8.87
CA GLY A 188 -0.31 -0.88 10.26
C GLY A 188 -0.49 -2.36 10.53
N PHE A 189 -0.54 -3.22 9.49
CA PHE A 189 -0.60 -4.66 9.72
C PHE A 189 0.64 -5.13 10.47
N GLY A 190 0.47 -5.71 11.65
CA GLY A 190 1.60 -6.15 12.47
C GLY A 190 2.48 -5.03 13.04
N THR A 191 2.04 -3.77 12.96
CA THR A 191 2.86 -2.61 13.36
C THR A 191 2.09 -1.51 14.10
N ALA A 192 0.79 -1.32 13.84
CA ALA A 192 -0.03 -0.29 14.47
C ALA A 192 -0.53 -0.74 15.86
N ASP A 193 -0.77 0.23 16.74
CA ASP A 193 -1.37 -0.05 18.05
C ASP A 193 -2.78 -0.66 17.90
N SER A 194 -3.57 -0.20 16.91
CA SER A 194 -4.88 -0.78 16.57
C SER A 194 -4.83 -2.23 16.11
N TRP A 195 -3.70 -2.68 15.53
CA TRP A 195 -3.46 -4.10 15.28
C TRP A 195 -3.28 -4.85 16.59
N PHE A 196 -2.37 -4.39 17.46
CA PHE A 196 -2.02 -5.08 18.69
C PHE A 196 -3.16 -5.10 19.72
N ASP A 197 -4.04 -4.10 19.71
CA ASP A 197 -5.26 -4.09 20.52
C ASP A 197 -6.26 -5.19 20.12
N ALA A 198 -6.19 -5.65 18.87
CA ALA A 198 -6.96 -6.80 18.39
C ALA A 198 -6.20 -8.14 18.55
N VAL A 199 -4.96 -8.15 19.06
CA VAL A 199 -4.20 -9.38 19.32
C VAL A 199 -4.50 -9.93 20.72
N VAL A 200 -4.91 -11.19 20.79
CA VAL A 200 -5.12 -11.92 22.05
C VAL A 200 -4.38 -13.25 21.99
N GLY A 201 -3.28 -13.34 22.75
CA GLY A 201 -2.37 -14.49 22.65
C GLY A 201 -1.83 -14.64 21.24
N ASP A 202 -1.91 -15.85 20.68
CA ASP A 202 -1.42 -16.16 19.32
C ASP A 202 -2.50 -15.95 18.24
N THR A 203 -3.47 -15.05 18.46
CA THR A 203 -4.58 -14.82 17.52
C THR A 203 -4.88 -13.34 17.30
N PHE A 204 -5.22 -12.99 16.06
CA PHE A 204 -5.83 -11.72 15.70
C PHE A 204 -7.35 -11.86 15.74
N THR A 205 -8.00 -10.95 16.46
CA THR A 205 -9.43 -11.03 16.84
C THR A 205 -10.30 -9.94 16.22
N GLY A 206 -9.80 -9.25 15.19
CA GLY A 206 -10.57 -8.31 14.38
C GLY A 206 -11.88 -8.92 13.89
N ALA A 207 -12.96 -8.13 13.92
CA ALA A 207 -14.32 -8.61 13.72
C ALA A 207 -14.57 -9.05 12.27
N VAL A 208 -14.09 -8.26 11.29
CA VAL A 208 -14.23 -8.53 9.86
C VAL A 208 -13.36 -9.71 9.45
N THR A 209 -12.13 -9.79 9.94
CA THR A 209 -11.20 -10.89 9.70
C THR A 209 -11.74 -12.19 10.29
N THR A 210 -12.25 -12.14 11.53
CA THR A 210 -12.90 -13.30 12.18
C THR A 210 -14.12 -13.78 11.41
N ALA A 211 -14.98 -12.86 10.95
CA ALA A 211 -16.15 -13.20 10.14
C ALA A 211 -15.74 -13.83 8.80
N THR A 212 -14.70 -13.29 8.15
CA THR A 212 -14.13 -13.80 6.90
C THR A 212 -13.55 -15.20 7.09
N ASN A 213 -12.92 -15.48 8.23
CA ASN A 213 -12.41 -16.79 8.62
C ASN A 213 -13.48 -17.73 9.21
N GLY A 214 -14.72 -17.64 8.74
CA GLY A 214 -15.81 -18.54 9.15
C GLY A 214 -16.24 -18.40 10.62
N GLY A 215 -16.01 -17.23 11.23
CA GLY A 215 -16.35 -16.93 12.62
C GLY A 215 -15.28 -17.34 13.65
N ALA A 216 -14.08 -17.71 13.20
CA ALA A 216 -12.96 -18.05 14.07
C ALA A 216 -11.86 -16.97 14.01
N ALA A 217 -11.33 -16.58 15.17
CA ALA A 217 -10.17 -15.69 15.23
C ALA A 217 -8.99 -16.29 14.43
N VAL A 218 -8.20 -15.42 13.82
CA VAL A 218 -7.15 -15.83 12.89
C VAL A 218 -5.87 -16.12 13.65
N ALA A 219 -5.24 -17.26 13.38
CA ALA A 219 -3.99 -17.64 14.02
C ALA A 219 -2.83 -16.76 13.52
N LEU A 220 -2.00 -16.28 14.45
CA LEU A 220 -0.75 -15.60 14.14
C LEU A 220 0.38 -16.62 14.01
N GLN A 221 1.38 -16.28 13.21
CA GLN A 221 2.57 -17.10 13.10
C GLN A 221 3.36 -17.02 14.42
N ALA A 222 3.77 -18.17 14.95
CA ALA A 222 4.67 -18.25 16.10
C ALA A 222 6.12 -17.95 15.70
N ASP A 223 6.39 -16.69 15.35
CA ASP A 223 7.73 -16.17 15.01
C ASP A 223 8.28 -15.19 16.07
N GLY A 224 7.50 -14.91 17.11
CA GLY A 224 7.86 -14.04 18.23
C GLY A 224 7.64 -12.55 17.98
N THR A 225 6.86 -12.19 16.94
CA THR A 225 6.56 -10.79 16.59
C THR A 225 5.08 -10.45 16.60
N GLU A 226 4.19 -11.44 16.58
CA GLU A 226 2.73 -11.26 16.43
C GLU A 226 2.35 -10.40 15.19
N ALA A 227 3.25 -10.29 14.22
CA ALA A 227 3.14 -9.38 13.08
C ALA A 227 2.74 -10.06 11.77
N HIS A 228 2.51 -11.37 11.78
CA HIS A 228 2.16 -12.14 10.59
C HIS A 228 1.05 -13.14 10.83
N PHE A 229 0.25 -13.36 9.80
CA PHE A 229 -0.68 -14.47 9.75
C PHE A 229 0.04 -15.82 9.65
N ALA A 230 -0.52 -16.83 10.32
CA ALA A 230 0.01 -18.18 10.28
C ALA A 230 -0.03 -18.77 8.86
N THR A 231 1.03 -19.47 8.47
CA THR A 231 1.12 -20.15 7.15
C THR A 231 0.12 -21.31 6.97
N SER A 232 -0.55 -21.73 8.05
CA SER A 232 -1.64 -22.72 8.03
C SER A 232 -2.96 -22.15 7.50
N LEU A 233 -3.12 -20.82 7.49
CA LEU A 233 -4.34 -20.16 7.05
C LEU A 233 -4.52 -20.22 5.54
N ARG A 234 -5.77 -20.07 5.11
CA ARG A 234 -6.16 -20.00 3.72
C ARG A 234 -7.13 -18.84 3.53
N GLY A 235 -6.82 -17.97 2.59
CA GLY A 235 -7.67 -16.87 2.14
C GLY A 235 -7.86 -16.95 0.64
N VAL A 236 -8.83 -16.20 0.12
CA VAL A 236 -9.15 -16.16 -1.30
C VAL A 236 -8.64 -14.86 -1.92
N ALA A 237 -7.91 -14.98 -3.03
CA ALA A 237 -7.54 -13.86 -3.88
C ALA A 237 -7.77 -14.22 -5.35
N ASN A 238 -8.31 -13.30 -6.15
CA ASN A 238 -8.62 -13.54 -7.56
C ASN A 238 -9.46 -14.82 -7.80
N GLY A 239 -10.37 -15.13 -6.87
CA GLY A 239 -11.21 -16.33 -6.91
C GLY A 239 -10.49 -17.66 -6.66
N SER A 240 -9.23 -17.63 -6.22
CA SER A 240 -8.43 -18.82 -5.90
C SER A 240 -7.94 -18.78 -4.45
N GLU A 241 -7.91 -19.94 -3.80
CA GLU A 241 -7.38 -20.07 -2.44
C GLU A 241 -5.85 -20.05 -2.45
N GLN A 242 -5.25 -19.29 -1.53
CA GLN A 242 -3.81 -19.27 -1.26
C GLN A 242 -3.54 -19.07 0.24
N ILE A 243 -2.28 -19.23 0.66
CA ILE A 243 -1.84 -18.72 1.96
C ILE A 243 -1.96 -17.19 1.91
N PRO A 244 -2.48 -16.52 2.97
CA PRO A 244 -2.51 -15.07 3.05
C PRO A 244 -1.15 -14.46 2.70
N LEU A 245 -1.18 -13.34 1.98
CA LEU A 245 0.04 -12.66 1.57
C LEU A 245 0.84 -12.22 2.79
N LEU A 246 0.17 -11.82 3.86
CA LEU A 246 0.75 -11.31 5.09
C LEU A 246 1.18 -12.41 6.07
N SER A 247 1.52 -13.58 5.52
CA SER A 247 2.30 -14.61 6.21
C SER A 247 3.80 -14.39 5.94
N PRO A 248 4.71 -14.84 6.83
CA PRO A 248 6.13 -14.47 6.74
C PRO A 248 6.93 -15.32 5.72
N PHE A 249 6.25 -16.09 4.88
CA PHE A 249 6.89 -17.00 3.93
C PHE A 249 6.36 -16.80 2.52
N ILE A 250 7.18 -16.18 1.68
CA ILE A 250 6.93 -16.02 0.25
C ILE A 250 7.87 -16.98 -0.52
N PRO A 251 7.33 -17.99 -1.22
CA PRO A 251 8.13 -18.92 -2.00
C PRO A 251 8.65 -18.31 -3.30
N SER A 252 9.85 -18.72 -3.72
CA SER A 252 10.39 -18.40 -5.04
C SER A 252 9.56 -19.04 -6.16
N GLY A 253 9.43 -18.33 -7.28
CA GLY A 253 8.69 -18.77 -8.47
C GLY A 253 7.17 -18.75 -8.30
N GLN A 254 6.64 -18.05 -7.30
CA GLN A 254 5.20 -17.91 -7.08
C GLN A 254 4.83 -16.46 -6.79
N ARG A 255 3.76 -16.00 -7.43
CA ARG A 255 3.09 -14.74 -7.10
C ARG A 255 1.99 -15.00 -6.10
N ARG A 256 1.85 -14.12 -5.11
CA ARG A 256 0.69 -14.07 -4.21
C ARG A 256 0.08 -12.69 -4.25
N TYR A 257 -1.23 -12.66 -4.07
CA TYR A 257 -2.01 -11.43 -3.96
C TYR A 257 -2.53 -11.27 -2.53
N MET A 258 -2.86 -10.04 -2.14
CA MET A 258 -3.65 -9.80 -0.92
C MET A 258 -4.95 -10.62 -0.99
N THR A 259 -5.18 -11.45 0.01
CA THR A 259 -6.39 -12.24 0.19
C THR A 259 -7.48 -11.44 0.88
N ASP A 260 -8.70 -11.99 0.91
CA ASP A 260 -9.80 -11.50 1.75
C ASP A 260 -9.40 -11.31 3.22
N LEU A 261 -8.62 -12.24 3.79
CA LEU A 261 -8.12 -12.10 5.16
C LEU A 261 -7.15 -10.93 5.31
N ASP A 262 -6.27 -10.71 4.34
CA ASP A 262 -5.28 -9.62 4.40
C ASP A 262 -5.98 -8.25 4.33
N TRP A 263 -6.96 -8.10 3.45
CA TRP A 263 -7.76 -6.87 3.35
C TRP A 263 -8.68 -6.68 4.56
N ALA A 264 -9.27 -7.76 5.09
CA ALA A 264 -10.13 -7.69 6.26
C ALA A 264 -9.37 -7.23 7.51
N ALA A 265 -8.09 -7.60 7.61
CA ALA A 265 -7.24 -7.12 8.68
C ALA A 265 -6.98 -5.62 8.59
N LEU A 266 -6.80 -5.07 7.39
CA LEU A 266 -6.65 -3.62 7.22
C LEU A 266 -7.94 -2.89 7.61
N ASP A 267 -9.11 -3.47 7.30
CA ASP A 267 -10.42 -2.93 7.74
C ASP A 267 -10.54 -2.92 9.27
N ASP A 268 -10.18 -4.03 9.92
CA ASP A 268 -10.26 -4.16 11.38
C ASP A 268 -9.33 -3.21 12.15
N ILE A 269 -8.28 -2.68 11.54
CA ILE A 269 -7.32 -1.76 12.19
C ILE A 269 -7.57 -0.28 11.87
N GLY A 270 -8.65 0.04 11.14
CA GLY A 270 -9.08 1.41 10.91
C GLY A 270 -9.46 1.73 9.47
N TRP A 271 -8.85 1.08 8.49
CA TRP A 271 -8.93 1.53 7.11
C TRP A 271 -10.30 1.25 6.48
N GLU A 272 -10.86 2.20 5.74
CA GLU A 272 -12.06 1.94 4.95
C GLU A 272 -11.75 1.20 3.65
N VAL A 273 -11.84 -0.13 3.72
CA VAL A 273 -11.55 -1.03 2.60
C VAL A 273 -12.74 -1.16 1.65
N ALA A 274 -12.57 -0.71 0.41
CA ALA A 274 -13.61 -0.75 -0.62
C ALA A 274 -14.00 -2.20 -1.02
N SER A 275 -13.04 -3.11 -1.04
CA SER A 275 -13.25 -4.52 -1.39
C SER A 275 -12.22 -5.44 -0.75
N LEU A 276 -12.71 -6.52 -0.11
CA LEU A 276 -11.89 -7.64 0.34
C LEU A 276 -11.37 -8.52 -0.81
N GLN A 277 -11.77 -8.25 -2.05
CA GLN A 277 -11.37 -8.98 -3.25
C GLN A 277 -10.76 -8.04 -4.29
N ALA A 278 -10.12 -6.95 -3.84
CA ALA A 278 -9.46 -6.01 -4.74
C ALA A 278 -8.39 -6.71 -5.57
N THR A 279 -8.37 -6.41 -6.86
CA THR A 279 -7.48 -7.03 -7.84
C THR A 279 -6.62 -5.96 -8.48
N VAL A 280 -5.39 -6.31 -8.88
CA VAL A 280 -4.49 -5.40 -9.61
C VAL A 280 -5.24 -4.87 -10.84
N PRO A 281 -5.39 -3.54 -10.98
CA PRO A 281 -6.00 -2.96 -12.16
C PRO A 281 -5.18 -3.34 -13.39
N ALA A 282 -5.85 -3.59 -14.53
CA ALA A 282 -5.13 -3.81 -15.79
C ALA A 282 -4.17 -2.64 -16.04
N PRO A 283 -2.94 -2.87 -16.53
CA PRO A 283 -1.96 -1.82 -16.73
C PRO A 283 -2.52 -0.67 -17.57
N ILE A 284 -2.35 0.57 -17.12
CA ILE A 284 -2.73 1.74 -17.91
C ILE A 284 -1.81 1.75 -19.15
N PRO A 285 -2.35 1.69 -20.39
CA PRO A 285 -1.51 1.70 -21.58
C PRO A 285 -0.65 2.96 -21.60
N GLU A 286 0.64 2.84 -21.91
CA GLU A 286 1.54 4.00 -21.94
C GLU A 286 0.98 5.15 -22.78
N PRO A 287 1.28 6.42 -22.46
CA PRO A 287 0.80 7.60 -23.20
C PRO A 287 1.05 7.52 -24.71
N ARG A 288 2.11 6.81 -25.14
CA ARG A 288 2.43 6.57 -26.54
C ARG A 288 1.40 5.69 -27.24
N THR A 289 0.83 4.71 -26.55
CA THR A 289 -0.24 3.85 -27.05
C THR A 289 -1.53 4.65 -27.24
N TRP A 290 -1.84 5.56 -26.33
CA TRP A 290 -2.94 6.53 -26.47
C TRP A 290 -2.72 7.49 -27.64
N ALA A 291 -1.51 8.04 -27.78
CA ALA A 291 -1.16 8.92 -28.90
C ALA A 291 -1.25 8.19 -30.26
N MET A 292 -0.88 6.91 -30.33
CA MET A 292 -1.04 6.09 -31.53
C MET A 292 -2.50 5.71 -31.82
N MET A 293 -3.30 5.37 -30.79
CA MET A 293 -4.73 5.11 -30.97
C MET A 293 -5.50 6.36 -31.41
N LEU A 294 -5.26 7.50 -30.76
CA LEU A 294 -5.87 8.78 -31.14
C LEU A 294 -5.38 9.26 -32.52
N GLY A 295 -4.08 9.10 -32.81
CA GLY A 295 -3.49 9.39 -34.11
C GLY A 295 -4.06 8.52 -35.23
N GLY A 296 -4.30 7.22 -34.96
CA GLY A 296 -4.91 6.28 -35.90
C GLY A 296 -6.37 6.63 -36.24
N VAL A 297 -7.17 6.98 -35.23
CA VAL A 297 -8.57 7.41 -35.43
C VAL A 297 -8.65 8.72 -36.22
N LEU A 298 -7.75 9.68 -35.95
CA LEU A 298 -7.66 10.93 -36.71
C LEU A 298 -7.28 10.70 -38.18
N LEU A 299 -6.35 9.79 -38.46
CA LEU A 299 -5.94 9.45 -39.83
C LEU A 299 -7.06 8.76 -40.62
N ILE A 300 -7.82 7.85 -39.99
CA ILE A 300 -8.96 7.19 -40.61
C ILE A 300 -10.08 8.20 -40.88
N GLY A 301 -10.37 9.11 -39.94
CA GLY A 301 -11.33 10.20 -40.14
C GLY A 301 -10.95 11.14 -41.29
N MET A 302 -9.65 11.47 -41.42
CA MET A 302 -9.15 12.29 -42.53
C MET A 302 -9.18 11.56 -43.89
N MET A 303 -8.97 10.24 -43.92
CA MET A 303 -9.10 9.43 -45.13
C MET A 303 -10.55 9.25 -45.56
N ALA A 304 -11.48 9.10 -44.61
CA ALA A 304 -12.92 9.02 -44.89
C ALA A 304 -13.47 10.34 -45.46
N ARG A 305 -13.02 11.49 -44.93
CA ARG A 305 -13.39 12.83 -45.43
C ARG A 305 -12.87 13.14 -46.84
N ARG A 306 -11.81 12.47 -47.28
CA ARG A 306 -11.24 12.66 -48.64
C ARG A 306 -11.89 11.79 -49.71
N ARG A 307 -12.77 10.87 -49.32
CA ARG A 307 -13.47 9.95 -50.22
C ARG A 307 -15.00 10.23 -50.32
N ALA A 308 -15.47 11.31 -49.69
CA ALA A 308 -16.83 11.81 -49.78
C ALA A 308 -16.87 13.06 -50.67
#